data_AF-A0A0R1S057-F1
#
_entry.id   AF-A0A0R1S057-F1
#
_cell.length_a   1.000
_cell.length_b   1.000
_cell.length_c   1.000
_cell.angle_alpha   90.00
_cell.angle_beta   90.00
_cell.angle_gamma   90.00
#
_symmetry.space_group_name_H-M   'P 1'
#
loop_
_entity.id
_entity.type
_entity.pdbx_description
1 polymer ?
#
loop_
_entity_poly.entity_id
_entity_poly.type
_entity_poly.pdbx_seq_one_letter_code
_entity_poly.pdbx_strand_id
1 'polypeptide(L)'
;MLTEHNQATLVGVIKHELCHYHLHLGHQGYRHRDVAFKQLLQQVGGARYAPASLKKVKTRKIETYRCQSCGQVYQRQRQINVDRYVCRLCRGRLVHLKTEISE
;
A
#
# COMPACT_ATOMS: atom_id res chain seq x y z
N MET A 1 5.65 6.10 15.37
CA MET A 1 6.59 6.88 14.53
C MET A 1 7.98 6.95 15.17
N LEU A 2 8.16 7.47 16.39
CA LEU A 2 9.43 7.35 17.14
C LEU A 2 9.64 5.97 17.81
N THR A 3 8.57 5.24 18.07
CA THR A 3 8.59 3.94 18.76
C THR A 3 9.09 2.78 17.90
N GLU A 4 9.24 2.97 16.59
CA GLU A 4 9.61 1.91 15.63
C GLU A 4 10.79 2.28 14.71
N HIS A 5 11.14 3.58 14.61
CA HIS A 5 12.19 4.08 13.72
C HIS A 5 13.04 5.15 14.41
N ASN A 6 14.32 5.23 14.03
CA ASN A 6 15.30 6.14 14.65
C ASN A 6 15.07 7.63 14.28
N GLN A 7 15.73 8.53 15.01
CA GLN A 7 15.61 9.98 14.80
C GLN A 7 15.95 10.41 13.36
N ALA A 8 16.93 9.77 12.72
CA ALA A 8 17.30 10.06 11.33
C ALA A 8 16.13 9.79 10.36
N THR A 9 15.36 8.71 10.61
CA THR A 9 14.16 8.41 9.83
C THR A 9 13.11 9.51 9.98
N LEU A 10 12.86 9.95 11.23
CA LEU A 10 11.89 11.01 11.50
C LEU A 10 12.29 12.31 10.78
N VAL A 11 13.56 12.71 10.88
CA VAL A 11 14.09 13.89 10.19
C VAL A 11 13.91 13.75 8.67
N GLY A 12 14.17 12.56 8.11
CA GLY A 12 13.96 12.30 6.69
C GLY A 12 12.51 12.46 6.24
N VAL A 13 11.55 11.98 7.03
CA VAL A 13 10.11 12.13 6.74
C VAL A 13 9.65 13.58 6.90
N ILE A 14 10.10 14.30 7.93
CA ILE A 14 9.75 15.71 8.09
C ILE A 14 10.24 16.53 6.89
N LYS A 15 11.49 16.31 6.47
CA LYS A 15 12.04 16.95 5.27
C LYS A 15 11.21 16.65 4.01
N HIS A 16 10.71 15.42 3.88
CA HIS A 16 9.82 15.04 2.77
C HIS A 16 8.55 15.89 2.74
N GLU A 17 7.84 15.97 3.86
CA GLU A 17 6.59 16.74 3.95
C GLU A 17 6.83 18.24 3.73
N LEU A 18 7.96 18.76 4.23
CA LEU A 18 8.35 20.15 4.01
C LEU A 18 8.66 20.45 2.54
N CYS A 19 9.22 19.50 1.78
CA CYS A 19 9.39 19.67 0.33
C CYS A 19 8.05 19.80 -0.40
N HIS A 20 7.05 18.98 -0.05
CA HIS A 20 5.69 19.13 -0.61
C HIS A 20 5.13 20.50 -0.31
N TYR A 21 5.21 20.90 0.95
CA TYR A 21 4.65 22.16 1.42
C TYR A 21 5.31 23.37 0.75
N HIS A 22 6.64 23.40 0.68
CA HIS A 22 7.39 24.49 0.04
C HIS A 22 7.01 24.65 -1.43
N LEU A 23 7.00 23.55 -2.20
CA LEU A 23 6.67 23.58 -3.63
C LEU A 23 5.20 23.92 -3.87
N HIS A 24 4.31 23.49 -2.97
CA HIS A 24 2.89 23.83 -3.04
C HIS A 24 2.67 25.34 -2.87
N LEU A 25 3.32 25.97 -1.87
CA LEU A 25 3.26 27.42 -1.66
C LEU A 25 3.81 28.21 -2.86
N GLY A 26 4.84 27.67 -3.53
CA GLY A 26 5.41 28.26 -4.74
C GLY A 26 4.65 27.97 -6.04
N HIS A 27 3.50 27.29 -5.98
CA HIS A 27 2.75 26.82 -7.17
C HIS A 27 3.60 25.97 -8.15
N GLN A 28 4.61 25.26 -7.64
CA GLN A 28 5.49 24.39 -8.41
C GLN A 28 5.00 22.93 -8.39
N GLY A 29 5.67 22.07 -9.16
CA GLY A 29 5.39 20.62 -9.17
C GLY A 29 5.78 19.95 -7.85
N TYR A 30 4.81 19.83 -6.94
CA TYR A 30 5.01 19.29 -5.58
C TYR A 30 4.80 17.77 -5.48
N ARG A 31 4.22 17.10 -6.48
CA ARG A 31 3.89 15.66 -6.38
C ARG A 31 5.16 14.82 -6.53
N HIS A 32 5.16 13.60 -5.98
CA HIS A 32 6.30 12.66 -6.08
C HIS A 32 6.80 12.38 -7.50
N ARG A 33 5.91 12.51 -8.50
CA ARG A 33 6.25 12.29 -9.91
C ARG A 33 7.01 13.47 -10.53
N ASP A 34 6.87 14.67 -9.97
CA ASP A 34 7.34 15.92 -10.53
C ASP A 34 8.86 16.06 -10.35
N VAL A 35 9.53 16.71 -11.31
CA VAL A 35 11.00 16.87 -11.31
C VAL A 35 11.45 17.80 -10.19
N ALA A 36 10.73 18.91 -9.97
CA ALA A 36 11.04 19.88 -8.93
C ALA A 36 11.04 19.24 -7.53
N PHE A 37 10.05 18.40 -7.22
CA PHE A 37 10.02 17.63 -5.98
C PHE A 37 11.23 16.71 -5.83
N LYS A 38 11.58 15.94 -6.87
CA LYS A 38 12.72 15.01 -6.83
C LYS A 38 14.05 15.75 -6.59
N GLN A 39 14.24 16.89 -7.26
CA GLN A 39 15.44 17.72 -7.12
C GLN A 39 15.53 18.31 -5.71
N LEU A 40 14.47 18.95 -5.22
CA LEU A 40 14.47 19.57 -3.89
C LEU A 40 14.66 18.53 -2.78
N LEU A 41 13.99 17.38 -2.88
CA LEU A 41 14.11 16.29 -1.92
C LEU A 41 15.55 15.77 -1.83
N GLN A 42 16.23 15.64 -2.97
CA GLN A 42 17.64 15.24 -3.03
C GLN A 42 18.54 16.29 -2.38
N GLN A 43 18.31 17.57 -2.68
CA GLN A 43 19.11 18.69 -2.14
C GLN A 43 19.03 18.76 -0.61
N VAL A 44 17.84 18.58 -0.01
CA VAL A 44 17.68 18.65 1.44
C VAL A 44 18.02 17.34 2.17
N GLY A 45 18.31 16.27 1.42
CA GLY A 45 18.54 14.92 1.96
C GLY A 45 17.31 14.35 2.65
N GLY A 46 16.13 14.57 2.07
CA GLY A 46 14.87 14.01 2.58
C GLY A 46 14.68 12.54 2.19
N ALA A 47 13.90 11.80 2.98
CA ALA A 47 13.60 10.42 2.67
C ALA A 47 12.52 10.35 1.58
N ARG A 48 12.78 9.68 0.47
CA ARG A 48 11.77 9.48 -0.57
C ARG A 48 10.71 8.45 -0.17
N TYR A 49 11.12 7.46 0.62
CA TYR A 49 10.27 6.40 1.12
C TYR A 49 10.50 6.23 2.61
N ALA A 50 9.45 5.92 3.35
CA ALA A 50 9.61 5.45 4.73
C ALA A 50 10.36 4.10 4.72
N PRO A 51 11.21 3.84 5.73
CA PRO A 51 11.82 2.53 5.87
C PRO A 51 10.74 1.45 6.04
N ALA A 52 11.04 0.24 5.59
CA ALA A 52 10.15 -0.88 5.82
C ALA A 52 9.97 -1.09 7.33
N SER A 53 8.71 -1.17 7.79
CA SER A 53 8.44 -1.54 9.19
C SER A 53 9.07 -2.91 9.49
N LEU A 54 9.79 -2.98 10.62
CA LEU A 54 10.42 -4.20 11.13
C LEU A 54 9.39 -5.20 11.66
N LYS A 55 8.14 -4.77 11.91
CA LYS A 55 7.02 -5.67 12.22
C LYS A 55 6.55 -6.36 10.94
N LYS A 56 7.29 -7.39 10.53
CA LYS A 56 6.84 -8.39 9.56
C LYS A 56 6.73 -9.76 10.25
N VAL A 57 5.86 -9.88 11.24
CA VAL A 57 5.09 -11.12 11.33
C VAL A 57 3.96 -10.94 10.32
N LYS A 58 4.23 -11.29 9.07
CA LYS A 58 3.21 -11.28 8.03
C LYS A 58 2.34 -12.50 8.32
N THR A 59 1.37 -12.36 9.21
CA THR A 59 0.25 -13.30 9.24
C THR A 59 -0.33 -13.32 7.82
N ARG A 60 -0.06 -14.40 7.09
CA ARG A 60 -0.49 -14.53 5.70
C ARG A 60 -1.94 -14.98 5.76
N LYS A 61 -2.84 -14.00 5.84
CA LYS A 61 -4.27 -14.23 5.68
C LYS A 61 -4.56 -14.58 4.22
N ILE A 62 -5.16 -15.74 3.98
CA ILE A 62 -5.62 -16.20 2.67
C ILE A 62 -7.13 -16.43 2.74
N GLU A 63 -7.87 -15.65 1.96
CA GLU A 63 -9.30 -15.79 1.73
C GLU A 63 -9.53 -16.60 0.47
N THR A 64 -10.20 -17.75 0.59
CA THR A 64 -10.50 -18.63 -0.54
C THR A 64 -11.95 -18.46 -0.96
N TYR A 65 -12.16 -18.27 -2.27
CA TYR A 65 -13.47 -18.17 -2.90
C TYR A 65 -13.63 -19.20 -4.00
N ARG A 66 -14.86 -19.61 -4.26
CA ARG A 66 -15.20 -20.50 -5.37
C ARG A 66 -16.36 -19.96 -6.18
N CYS A 67 -16.27 -20.06 -7.50
CA CYS A 67 -17.39 -19.80 -8.38
C CYS A 67 -18.40 -20.96 -8.31
N GLN A 68 -19.68 -20.62 -8.13
CA GLN A 68 -20.76 -21.62 -8.08
C GLN A 68 -21.06 -22.24 -9.45
N SER A 69 -20.82 -21.52 -10.56
CA SER A 69 -21.16 -21.98 -11.91
C SER A 69 -20.06 -22.83 -12.55
N CYS A 70 -18.80 -22.38 -12.50
CA CYS A 70 -17.69 -23.08 -13.15
C CYS A 70 -16.67 -23.70 -12.18
N GLY A 71 -16.88 -23.57 -10.86
CA GLY A 71 -16.00 -24.16 -9.86
C GLY A 71 -14.65 -23.47 -9.67
N GLN A 72 -14.32 -22.43 -10.45
CA GLN A 72 -13.03 -21.74 -10.36
C GLN A 72 -12.75 -21.23 -8.93
N VAL A 73 -11.54 -21.51 -8.44
CA VAL A 73 -11.08 -21.10 -7.10
C VAL A 73 -10.22 -19.83 -7.20
N TYR A 74 -10.38 -18.92 -6.24
CA TYR A 74 -9.60 -17.69 -6.10
C TYR A 74 -9.07 -17.56 -4.68
N GLN A 75 -7.74 -17.45 -4.53
CA GLN A 75 -7.08 -17.14 -3.27
C GLN A 75 -6.71 -15.66 -3.23
N ARG A 76 -7.10 -14.94 -2.17
CA ARG A 76 -6.86 -13.49 -2.04
C ARG A 76 -6.36 -13.15 -0.65
N GLN A 77 -5.49 -12.15 -0.54
CA GLN A 77 -5.05 -11.64 0.77
C GLN A 77 -6.12 -10.80 1.47
N ARG A 78 -7.09 -10.28 0.72
CA ARG A 78 -8.16 -9.41 1.23
C ARG A 78 -9.52 -10.04 0.91
N GLN A 79 -10.44 -9.88 1.85
CA GLN A 79 -11.82 -10.28 1.65
C GLN A 79 -12.46 -9.39 0.56
N ILE A 80 -13.26 -10.00 -0.30
CA ILE A 80 -14.03 -9.33 -1.34
C ILE A 80 -15.52 -9.44 -1.07
N ASN A 81 -16.25 -8.40 -1.49
CA ASN A 81 -17.70 -8.42 -1.49
C ASN A 81 -18.20 -9.29 -2.66
N VAL A 82 -18.77 -10.44 -2.35
CA VAL A 82 -19.24 -11.41 -3.36
C VAL A 82 -20.51 -10.98 -4.10
N ASP A 83 -21.19 -9.93 -3.65
CA ASP A 83 -22.33 -9.34 -4.37
C ASP A 83 -21.87 -8.35 -5.44
N ARG A 84 -20.69 -7.74 -5.26
CA ARG A 84 -20.07 -6.84 -6.26
C ARG A 84 -19.16 -7.58 -7.24
N TYR A 85 -18.45 -8.60 -6.77
CA TYR A 85 -17.43 -9.30 -7.55
C TYR A 85 -17.93 -10.66 -8.07
N VAL A 86 -17.68 -10.94 -9.34
CA VAL A 86 -18.09 -12.17 -10.03
C VAL A 86 -16.90 -12.96 -10.55
N CYS A 87 -17.12 -14.22 -10.94
CA CYS A 87 -16.10 -15.03 -11.58
C CYS A 87 -15.61 -14.38 -12.89
N ARG A 88 -14.29 -14.28 -13.05
CA ARG A 88 -13.69 -13.69 -14.27
C ARG A 88 -13.94 -14.55 -15.53
N LEU A 89 -14.14 -15.85 -15.37
CA LEU A 89 -14.28 -16.79 -16.49
C LEU A 89 -15.73 -16.87 -16.99
N CYS A 90 -16.69 -17.10 -16.11
CA CYS A 90 -18.09 -17.34 -16.48
C CYS A 90 -19.07 -16.26 -15.99
N ARG A 91 -18.60 -15.23 -15.29
CA ARG A 91 -19.42 -14.20 -14.60
C ARG A 91 -20.39 -14.75 -13.54
N GLY A 92 -20.28 -16.02 -13.16
CA GLY A 92 -21.08 -16.62 -12.10
C GLY A 92 -20.76 -16.08 -10.70
N ARG A 93 -21.70 -16.27 -9.76
CA ARG A 93 -21.58 -15.82 -8.36
C ARG A 93 -20.41 -16.52 -7.65
N LEU A 94 -19.70 -15.76 -6.82
CA LEU A 94 -18.64 -16.27 -5.96
C LEU A 94 -19.20 -16.55 -4.57
N VAL A 95 -18.70 -17.61 -3.94
CA VAL A 95 -18.94 -17.88 -2.52
C VAL A 95 -17.61 -17.90 -1.77
N HIS A 96 -17.60 -17.34 -0.56
CA HIS A 96 -16.47 -17.48 0.34
C HIS A 96 -16.46 -18.90 0.91
N LEU A 97 -15.29 -19.53 0.93
CA LEU A 97 -15.12 -20.89 1.42
C LEU A 97 -14.47 -20.90 2.80
N LYS A 98 -13.30 -20.26 2.92
CA LYS A 98 -12.53 -20.25 4.16
C LYS A 98 -11.54 -19.11 4.22
N THR A 99 -11.12 -18.83 5.43
CA THR A 99 -10.02 -17.94 5.78
C THR A 99 -8.93 -18.77 6.45
N GLU A 100 -7.73 -18.75 5.90
CA GLU A 100 -6.54 -19.38 6.49
C GLU A 100 -5.60 -18.28 6.97
N ILE A 101 -5.03 -18.44 8.16
CA ILE A 101 -4.05 -17.51 8.72
C ILE A 101 -2.81 -18.36 9.02
N SER A 102 -1.72 -18.15 8.28
CA SER A 102 -0.42 -18.72 8.63
C SER A 102 0.46 -17.70 9.34
N GLU A 103 1.10 -18.15 10.42
CA GLU A 103 2.10 -17.41 11.20
C GLU A 103 3.47 -17.38 10.51
#